data_AF-A0A7W1QB90-F1
#
_entry.id   AF-A0A7W1QB90-F1
#
_cell.length_a   1.000
_cell.length_b   1.000
_cell.length_c   1.000
_cell.angle_alpha   90.00
_cell.angle_beta   90.00
_cell.angle_gamma   90.00
#
_symmetry.space_group_name_H-M   'P 1'
#
loop_
_entity.id
_entity.type
_entity.pdbx_description
1 polymer ?
#
loop_
_entity_poly.entity_id
_entity_poly.type
_entity_poly.pdbx_seq_one_letter_code
_entity_poly.pdbx_strand_id
1 'polypeptide(L)'
;MAVATIELPVRLVHEVERSLPRALRGESAAARRYARAWRGLVRSLLASQDAAAAAADVLDHVALTAPFHPDGPIRALLSAAAGIIPGMRPSAVSSPPAALPAPLQYERFTLAVLDELAGRGSELARLMAGWQLSVSDVARLFGVTRQAVQQWLEDGVPAARQPKLLQILRIGDLLERNLQPPRIPAVVRSDAGSYGGRSMLELIADGRHDELLESVERSFDWASTA
;
A
#
# COMPACT_ATOMS: atom_id res chain seq x y z
N MET A 1 -3.90 -22.20 -35.64
CA MET A 1 -4.21 -21.21 -34.58
C MET A 1 -2.98 -20.36 -34.34
N ALA A 2 -3.06 -19.05 -34.54
CA ALA A 2 -1.92 -18.16 -34.31
C ALA A 2 -1.64 -18.07 -32.81
N VAL A 3 -0.41 -18.39 -32.40
CA VAL A 3 0.03 -18.26 -31.01
C VAL A 3 0.22 -16.76 -30.76
N ALA A 4 -0.65 -16.17 -29.94
CA ALA A 4 -0.50 -14.78 -29.54
C ALA A 4 0.80 -14.65 -28.73
N THR A 5 1.76 -13.90 -29.28
CA THR A 5 2.97 -13.52 -28.56
C THR A 5 2.56 -12.43 -27.57
N ILE A 6 2.67 -12.69 -26.28
CA ILE A 6 2.28 -11.71 -25.26
C ILE A 6 3.48 -10.81 -25.01
N GLU A 7 3.32 -9.53 -25.32
CA GLU A 7 4.27 -8.49 -24.96
C GLU A 7 3.89 -7.87 -23.62
N LEU A 8 4.79 -8.01 -22.63
CA LEU A 8 4.62 -7.33 -21.35
C LEU A 8 4.95 -5.84 -21.51
N PRO A 9 4.21 -4.93 -20.83
CA PRO A 9 4.52 -3.51 -20.88
C PRO A 9 5.94 -3.23 -20.34
N VAL A 10 6.85 -2.81 -21.22
CA VAL A 10 8.26 -2.53 -20.91
C VAL A 10 8.42 -1.58 -19.71
N ARG A 11 7.54 -0.58 -19.60
CA ARG A 11 7.53 0.35 -18.45
C ARG A 11 7.35 -0.37 -17.11
N LEU A 12 6.45 -1.35 -17.05
CA LEU A 12 6.17 -2.09 -15.82
C LEU A 12 7.28 -3.08 -15.50
N VAL A 13 7.87 -3.70 -16.52
CA VAL A 13 9.08 -4.53 -16.37
C VAL A 13 10.21 -3.72 -15.74
N HIS A 14 10.54 -2.55 -16.31
CA HIS A 14 11.56 -1.68 -15.74
C HIS A 14 11.22 -1.19 -14.33
N GLU A 15 9.95 -0.94 -14.00
CA GLU A 15 9.55 -0.53 -12.65
C GLU A 15 9.76 -1.67 -11.63
N VAL A 16 9.45 -2.91 -12.01
CA VAL A 16 9.76 -4.10 -11.20
C VAL A 16 11.27 -4.19 -10.95
N GLU A 17 12.08 -4.13 -12.00
CA GLU A 17 13.54 -4.25 -11.90
C GLU A 17 14.16 -3.12 -11.07
N ARG A 18 13.65 -1.88 -11.22
CA ARG A 18 14.16 -0.71 -10.51
C ARG A 18 13.76 -0.70 -9.03
N SER A 19 12.54 -1.11 -8.70
CA SER A 19 12.02 -1.06 -7.33
C SER A 19 12.53 -2.22 -6.47
N LEU A 20 12.76 -3.39 -7.08
CA LEU A 20 13.06 -4.63 -6.37
C LEU A 20 14.30 -4.55 -5.44
N PRO A 21 15.47 -3.98 -5.83
CA PRO A 21 16.63 -3.91 -4.95
C PRO A 21 16.43 -3.07 -3.69
N ARG A 22 15.56 -2.06 -3.75
CA ARG A 22 15.19 -1.23 -2.58
C ARG A 22 14.12 -1.92 -1.75
N ALA A 23 13.17 -2.58 -2.41
CA ALA A 23 12.13 -3.37 -1.76
C ALA A 23 12.75 -4.47 -0.87
N LEU A 24 13.72 -5.21 -1.41
CA LEU A 24 14.44 -6.27 -0.70
C LEU A 24 15.38 -5.77 0.40
N ARG A 25 15.70 -4.46 0.44
CA ARG A 25 16.36 -3.83 1.60
C ARG A 25 15.39 -3.46 2.72
N GLY A 26 14.11 -3.80 2.58
CA GLY A 26 13.05 -3.52 3.53
C GLY A 26 12.44 -2.13 3.40
N GLU A 27 12.67 -1.41 2.28
CA GLU A 27 12.04 -0.11 2.06
C GLU A 27 10.57 -0.30 1.62
N SER A 28 9.61 -0.07 2.52
CA SER A 28 8.17 -0.30 2.27
C SER A 28 7.64 0.46 1.06
N ALA A 29 8.16 1.66 0.82
CA ALA A 29 7.93 2.47 -0.38
C ALA A 29 8.20 1.71 -1.68
N ALA A 30 9.38 1.10 -1.77
CA ALA A 30 9.81 0.35 -2.94
C ALA A 30 9.08 -0.97 -3.07
N ALA A 31 8.78 -1.65 -1.94
CA ALA A 31 7.97 -2.86 -1.94
C ALA A 31 6.55 -2.63 -2.48
N ARG A 32 5.91 -1.51 -2.14
CA ARG A 32 4.61 -1.14 -2.72
C ARG A 32 4.70 -0.82 -4.21
N ARG A 33 5.71 -0.07 -4.66
CA ARG A 33 5.94 0.18 -6.09
C ARG A 33 6.14 -1.12 -6.86
N TYR A 34 6.94 -2.04 -6.32
CA TYR A 34 7.12 -3.39 -6.85
C TYR A 34 5.78 -4.14 -6.99
N ALA A 35 4.98 -4.20 -5.91
CA ALA A 35 3.68 -4.89 -5.91
C ALA A 35 2.67 -4.27 -6.90
N ARG A 36 2.64 -2.93 -7.05
CA ARG A 36 1.79 -2.25 -8.04
C ARG A 36 2.24 -2.55 -9.47
N ALA A 37 3.53 -2.50 -9.73
CA ALA A 37 4.08 -2.83 -11.04
C ALA A 37 3.80 -4.29 -11.40
N TRP A 38 3.98 -5.21 -10.43
CA TRP A 38 3.63 -6.62 -10.54
C TRP A 38 2.17 -6.83 -10.91
N ARG A 39 1.25 -6.26 -10.14
CA ARG A 39 -0.19 -6.31 -10.41
C ARG A 39 -0.55 -5.73 -11.78
N GLY A 40 0.15 -4.68 -12.21
CA GLY A 40 0.02 -4.14 -13.56
C GLY A 40 0.39 -5.17 -14.62
N LEU A 41 1.52 -5.88 -14.44
CA LEU A 41 1.95 -6.96 -15.34
C LEU A 41 0.93 -8.11 -15.37
N VAL A 42 0.45 -8.55 -14.21
CA VAL A 42 -0.58 -9.59 -14.09
C VAL A 42 -1.84 -9.18 -14.84
N ARG A 43 -2.32 -7.95 -14.67
CA ARG A 43 -3.49 -7.44 -15.39
C ARG A 43 -3.26 -7.37 -16.90
N SER A 44 -2.11 -6.89 -17.35
CA SER A 44 -1.80 -6.83 -18.79
C SER A 44 -1.71 -8.22 -19.42
N LEU A 45 -1.10 -9.17 -18.70
CA LEU A 45 -1.02 -10.57 -19.10
C LEU A 45 -2.42 -11.18 -19.24
N LEU A 46 -3.27 -11.01 -18.23
CA LEU A 46 -4.63 -11.56 -18.21
C LEU A 46 -5.59 -10.81 -19.14
N ALA A 47 -5.40 -9.53 -19.42
CA ALA A 47 -6.26 -8.77 -20.34
C ALA A 47 -6.24 -9.34 -21.78
N SER A 48 -5.17 -10.05 -22.15
CA SER A 48 -5.05 -10.74 -23.42
C SER A 48 -5.75 -12.11 -23.44
N GLN A 49 -6.31 -12.55 -22.31
CA GLN A 49 -6.83 -13.90 -22.09
C GLN A 49 -8.23 -13.82 -21.48
N ASP A 50 -9.09 -14.80 -21.77
CA ASP A 50 -10.38 -14.95 -21.07
C ASP A 50 -10.16 -15.68 -19.73
N ALA A 51 -9.22 -15.16 -18.93
CA ALA A 51 -8.71 -15.81 -17.73
C ALA A 51 -9.36 -15.22 -16.47
N ALA A 52 -9.92 -16.10 -15.64
CA ALA A 52 -10.72 -15.74 -14.47
C ALA A 52 -9.92 -15.07 -13.34
N ALA A 53 -10.62 -14.36 -12.45
CA ALA A 53 -10.06 -13.69 -11.25
C ALA A 53 -9.19 -14.61 -10.38
N ALA A 54 -9.48 -15.91 -10.32
CA ALA A 54 -8.68 -16.89 -9.59
C ALA A 54 -7.22 -16.99 -10.10
N ALA A 55 -6.99 -16.79 -11.40
CA ALA A 55 -5.64 -16.75 -11.96
C ALA A 55 -4.88 -15.49 -11.51
N ALA A 56 -5.57 -14.35 -11.34
CA ALA A 56 -4.97 -13.12 -10.87
C ALA A 56 -4.45 -13.26 -9.43
N ASP A 57 -5.24 -13.87 -8.54
CA ASP A 57 -4.85 -14.06 -7.14
C ASP A 57 -3.61 -14.97 -7.01
N VAL A 58 -3.57 -16.06 -7.77
CA VAL A 58 -2.41 -16.97 -7.79
C VAL A 58 -1.17 -16.24 -8.31
N LEU A 59 -1.30 -15.50 -9.41
CA LEU A 59 -0.18 -14.77 -10.01
C LEU A 59 0.28 -13.59 -9.14
N ASP A 60 -0.61 -12.95 -8.39
CA ASP A 60 -0.25 -11.94 -7.40
C ASP A 60 0.58 -12.54 -6.26
N HIS A 61 0.25 -13.76 -5.78
CA HIS A 61 1.06 -14.45 -4.76
C HIS A 61 2.47 -14.81 -5.23
N VAL A 62 2.67 -15.02 -6.53
CA VAL A 62 4.00 -15.28 -7.11
C VAL A 62 4.95 -14.09 -6.91
N ALA A 63 4.45 -12.87 -6.65
CA ALA A 63 5.29 -11.70 -6.35
C ALA A 63 6.24 -11.89 -5.15
N LEU A 64 5.92 -12.80 -4.22
CA LEU A 64 6.75 -13.03 -3.04
C LEU A 64 7.98 -13.89 -3.34
N THR A 65 7.86 -14.82 -4.29
CA THR A 65 8.91 -15.80 -4.59
C THR A 65 9.61 -15.53 -5.92
N ALA A 66 8.95 -14.81 -6.83
CA ALA A 66 9.48 -14.43 -8.13
C ALA A 66 10.85 -13.74 -8.09
N PRO A 67 11.14 -12.81 -7.15
CA PRO A 67 12.46 -12.19 -7.05
C PRO A 67 13.63 -13.19 -6.98
N PHE A 68 13.40 -14.38 -6.43
CA PHE A 68 14.42 -15.40 -6.16
C PHE A 68 14.41 -16.53 -7.18
N HIS A 69 13.55 -16.46 -8.19
CA HIS A 69 13.53 -17.45 -9.25
C HIS A 69 14.84 -17.37 -10.06
N PRO A 70 15.49 -18.50 -10.41
CA PRO A 70 16.81 -18.52 -11.06
C PRO A 70 16.91 -17.65 -12.33
N ASP A 71 15.82 -17.58 -13.08
CA ASP A 71 15.73 -16.80 -14.33
C ASP A 71 15.16 -15.38 -14.16
N GLY A 72 14.97 -14.95 -12.90
CA GLY A 72 14.45 -13.64 -12.54
C GLY A 72 12.93 -13.54 -12.40
N PRO A 73 12.44 -12.39 -11.90
CA PRO A 73 11.04 -12.20 -11.51
C PRO A 73 10.06 -12.24 -12.68
N ILE A 74 10.44 -11.70 -13.83
CA ILE A 74 9.57 -11.68 -15.02
C ILE A 74 9.41 -13.09 -15.58
N ARG A 75 10.50 -13.88 -15.61
CA ARG A 75 10.43 -15.28 -16.03
C ARG A 75 9.59 -16.11 -15.07
N ALA A 76 9.69 -15.87 -13.76
CA ALA A 76 8.85 -16.52 -12.77
C ALA A 76 7.36 -16.28 -13.01
N LEU A 77 6.97 -15.02 -13.25
CA LEU A 77 5.59 -14.64 -13.58
C LEU A 77 5.09 -15.39 -14.82
N LEU A 78 5.89 -15.33 -15.88
CA LEU A 78 5.58 -15.96 -17.16
C LEU A 78 5.50 -17.49 -17.08
N SER A 79 6.38 -18.13 -16.32
CA SER A 79 6.34 -19.58 -16.06
C SER A 79 5.09 -19.97 -15.26
N ALA A 80 4.74 -19.20 -14.22
CA ALA A 80 3.53 -19.43 -13.45
C ALA A 80 2.27 -19.26 -14.32
N ALA A 81 2.24 -18.21 -15.14
CA ALA A 81 1.16 -17.95 -16.07
C ALA A 81 0.99 -19.05 -17.11
N ALA A 82 2.07 -19.55 -17.69
CA ALA A 82 2.03 -20.65 -18.65
C ALA A 82 1.54 -21.97 -18.02
N GLY A 83 1.75 -22.16 -16.71
CA GLY A 83 1.19 -23.29 -15.97
C GLY A 83 -0.33 -23.20 -15.76
N ILE A 84 -0.89 -22.00 -15.78
CA ILE A 84 -2.32 -21.74 -15.52
C ILE A 84 -3.10 -21.55 -16.83
N ILE A 85 -2.49 -20.95 -17.85
CA ILE A 85 -3.14 -20.50 -19.08
C ILE A 85 -2.68 -21.40 -20.25
N PRO A 86 -3.55 -22.29 -20.75
CA PRO A 86 -3.20 -23.23 -21.82
C PRO A 86 -2.76 -22.51 -23.09
N GLY A 87 -1.68 -22.98 -23.72
CA GLY A 87 -1.20 -22.46 -25.01
C GLY A 87 -0.36 -21.19 -24.94
N MET A 88 -0.16 -20.61 -23.74
CA MET A 88 0.73 -19.46 -23.57
C MET A 88 2.19 -19.86 -23.82
N ARG A 89 2.86 -19.15 -24.73
CA ARG A 89 4.31 -19.27 -24.95
C ARG A 89 4.99 -18.01 -24.47
N PRO A 90 5.62 -18.02 -23.29
CA PRO A 90 6.27 -16.83 -22.78
C PRO A 90 7.51 -16.47 -23.59
N SER A 91 7.54 -15.27 -24.15
CA SER A 91 8.71 -14.65 -24.76
C SER A 91 9.80 -14.46 -23.69
N ALA A 92 11.05 -14.76 -24.03
CA ALA A 92 12.15 -14.69 -23.08
C ALA A 92 12.44 -13.24 -22.68
N VAL A 93 12.16 -12.90 -21.42
CA VAL A 93 12.74 -11.75 -20.73
C VAL A 93 13.62 -12.34 -19.63
N SER A 94 14.93 -12.13 -19.73
CA SER A 94 15.88 -12.57 -18.71
C SER A 94 16.28 -11.37 -17.88
N SER A 95 16.07 -11.47 -16.57
CA SER A 95 16.58 -10.54 -15.58
C SER A 95 17.32 -11.38 -14.54
N PRO A 96 18.43 -10.90 -13.96
CA PRO A 96 19.15 -11.68 -12.95
C PRO A 96 18.28 -11.90 -11.70
N PRO A 97 18.41 -13.06 -11.03
CA PRO A 97 17.75 -13.30 -9.75
C PRO A 97 18.25 -12.30 -8.71
N ALA A 98 17.37 -11.91 -7.80
CA ALA A 98 17.77 -11.09 -6.67
C ALA A 98 18.50 -11.94 -5.61
N ALA A 99 19.47 -11.32 -4.93
CA ALA A 99 20.10 -11.92 -3.76
C ALA A 99 19.07 -12.09 -2.63
N LEU A 100 19.24 -13.16 -1.85
CA LEU A 100 18.41 -13.38 -0.66
C LEU A 100 18.67 -12.26 0.37
N PRO A 101 17.63 -11.52 0.80
CA PRO A 101 17.78 -10.47 1.80
C PRO A 101 17.93 -11.05 3.22
N ALA A 102 18.34 -10.21 4.17
CA ALA A 102 18.36 -10.59 5.58
C ALA A 102 16.93 -10.89 6.09
N PRO A 103 16.74 -11.75 7.11
CA PRO A 103 15.40 -12.17 7.56
C PRO A 103 14.43 -11.01 7.86
N LEU A 104 14.88 -9.98 8.59
CA LEU A 104 14.05 -8.81 8.91
C LEU A 104 13.69 -7.96 7.68
N GLN A 105 14.57 -7.92 6.67
CA GLN A 105 14.30 -7.20 5.43
C GLN A 105 13.30 -7.98 4.57
N TYR A 106 13.42 -9.31 4.55
CA TYR A 106 12.46 -10.20 3.90
C TYR A 106 11.07 -10.07 4.51
N GLU A 107 10.96 -10.09 5.84
CA GLU A 107 9.68 -9.91 6.55
C GLU A 107 9.01 -8.57 6.19
N ARG A 108 9.77 -7.47 6.21
CA ARG A 108 9.27 -6.14 5.81
C ARG A 108 8.81 -6.10 4.36
N PHE A 109 9.57 -6.74 3.46
CA PHE A 109 9.21 -6.89 2.06
C PHE A 109 7.88 -7.65 1.93
N THR A 110 7.77 -8.83 2.53
CA THR A 110 6.58 -9.69 2.48
C THR A 110 5.34 -8.96 2.99
N LEU A 111 5.41 -8.31 4.16
CA LEU A 111 4.28 -7.58 4.73
C LEU A 111 3.82 -6.43 3.81
N ALA A 112 4.76 -5.63 3.30
CA ALA A 112 4.42 -4.50 2.43
C ALA A 112 3.85 -4.92 1.07
N VAL A 113 4.34 -6.03 0.50
CA VAL A 113 3.80 -6.59 -0.75
C VAL A 113 2.40 -7.16 -0.52
N LEU A 114 2.21 -7.96 0.53
CA LEU A 114 0.90 -8.54 0.85
C LEU A 114 -0.15 -7.47 1.13
N ASP A 115 0.19 -6.39 1.84
CA ASP A 115 -0.75 -5.30 2.10
C ASP A 115 -1.16 -4.55 0.83
N GLU A 116 -0.21 -4.27 -0.06
CA GLU A 116 -0.50 -3.61 -1.34
C GLU A 116 -1.36 -4.53 -2.23
N LEU A 117 -1.05 -5.83 -2.28
CA LEU A 117 -1.83 -6.81 -3.03
C LEU A 117 -3.21 -7.06 -2.40
N ALA A 118 -3.36 -7.04 -1.08
CA ALA A 118 -4.68 -7.12 -0.44
C ALA A 118 -5.58 -5.91 -0.76
N GLY A 119 -5.10 -4.91 -1.51
CA GLY A 119 -5.84 -3.68 -1.83
C GLY A 119 -5.97 -2.76 -0.61
N ARG A 120 -5.23 -3.05 0.47
CA ARG A 120 -5.18 -2.23 1.68
C ARG A 120 -4.38 -0.94 1.48
N GLY A 121 -3.75 -0.73 0.32
CA GLY A 121 -3.05 0.51 -0.05
C GLY A 121 -1.94 0.90 0.94
N SER A 122 -1.41 2.12 0.79
CA SER A 122 -0.56 2.70 1.83
C SER A 122 -1.38 3.03 3.08
N GLU A 123 -0.74 3.04 4.25
CA GLU A 123 -1.37 3.50 5.50
C GLU A 123 -2.05 4.87 5.35
N LEU A 124 -1.41 5.77 4.59
CA LEU A 124 -1.98 7.07 4.25
C LEU A 124 -3.27 6.94 3.43
N ALA A 125 -3.29 6.05 2.43
CA ALA A 125 -4.48 5.82 1.62
C ALA A 125 -5.63 5.24 2.45
N ARG A 126 -5.33 4.35 3.42
CA ARG A 126 -6.35 3.83 4.36
C ARG A 126 -6.93 4.92 5.24
N LEU A 127 -6.07 5.74 5.83
CA LEU A 127 -6.51 6.89 6.62
C LEU A 127 -7.40 7.81 5.79
N MET A 128 -6.98 8.13 4.56
CA MET A 128 -7.77 8.96 3.65
C MET A 128 -9.14 8.34 3.35
N ALA A 129 -9.21 7.03 3.10
CA ALA A 129 -10.48 6.35 2.85
C ALA A 129 -11.37 6.32 4.09
N GLY A 130 -10.84 5.89 5.25
CA GLY A 130 -11.60 5.76 6.49
C GLY A 130 -12.16 7.08 7.01
N TRP A 131 -11.40 8.16 6.85
CA TRP A 131 -11.81 9.50 7.30
C TRP A 131 -12.40 10.36 6.17
N GLN A 132 -12.50 9.81 4.95
CA GLN A 132 -12.93 10.49 3.73
C GLN A 132 -12.13 11.79 3.46
N LEU A 133 -10.82 11.77 3.67
CA LEU A 133 -9.96 12.93 3.48
C LEU A 133 -9.60 13.10 2.00
N SER A 134 -9.67 14.33 1.52
CA SER A 134 -9.10 14.69 0.24
C SER A 134 -7.57 14.86 0.33
N VAL A 135 -6.89 14.87 -0.82
CA VAL A 135 -5.46 15.24 -0.91
C VAL A 135 -5.21 16.61 -0.28
N SER A 136 -6.16 17.54 -0.41
CA SER A 136 -6.09 18.88 0.17
C SER A 136 -6.14 18.86 1.70
N ASP A 137 -6.95 17.98 2.27
CA ASP A 137 -7.06 17.86 3.72
C ASP A 137 -5.77 17.30 4.29
N VAL A 138 -5.24 16.22 3.72
CA VAL A 138 -3.94 15.66 4.13
C VAL A 138 -2.82 16.69 4.00
N ALA A 139 -2.79 17.45 2.90
CA ALA A 139 -1.81 18.52 2.71
C ALA A 139 -1.86 19.54 3.85
N ARG A 140 -3.07 19.93 4.28
CA ARG A 140 -3.29 20.82 5.43
C ARG A 140 -2.84 20.17 6.74
N LEU A 141 -3.25 18.91 6.99
CA LEU A 141 -2.89 18.18 8.22
C LEU A 141 -1.37 18.06 8.39
N PHE A 142 -0.62 17.86 7.31
CA PHE A 142 0.83 17.69 7.37
C PHE A 142 1.62 18.98 7.13
N GLY A 143 0.97 20.09 6.79
CA GLY A 143 1.63 21.35 6.44
C GLY A 143 2.52 21.23 5.20
N VAL A 144 2.05 20.50 4.17
CA VAL A 144 2.78 20.22 2.93
C VAL A 144 1.93 20.57 1.70
N THR A 145 2.54 20.52 0.50
CA THR A 145 1.81 20.75 -0.75
C THR A 145 0.98 19.53 -1.15
N ARG A 146 -0.08 19.75 -1.97
CA ARG A 146 -0.88 18.65 -2.55
C ARG A 146 -0.03 17.69 -3.40
N GLN A 147 0.95 18.24 -4.11
CA GLN A 147 1.88 17.46 -4.93
C GLN A 147 2.75 16.54 -4.07
N ALA A 148 3.20 17.00 -2.90
CA ALA A 148 3.93 16.14 -1.96
C ALA A 148 3.06 14.96 -1.50
N VAL A 149 1.77 15.21 -1.20
CA VAL A 149 0.83 14.14 -0.81
C VAL A 149 0.60 13.14 -1.94
N GLN A 150 0.41 13.60 -3.18
CA GLN A 150 0.30 12.71 -4.34
C GLN A 150 1.54 11.83 -4.49
N GLN A 151 2.72 12.44 -4.36
CA GLN A 151 3.96 11.69 -4.35
C GLN A 151 4.03 10.68 -3.20
N TRP A 152 3.52 11.00 -2.00
CA TRP A 152 3.51 10.05 -0.88
C TRP A 152 2.54 8.88 -1.08
N LEU A 153 1.46 9.06 -1.83
CA LEU A 153 0.55 7.97 -2.18
C LEU A 153 1.25 6.97 -3.13
N GLU A 154 2.10 7.49 -4.02
CA GLU A 154 2.92 6.70 -4.94
C GLU A 154 4.12 6.06 -4.23
N ASP A 155 4.90 6.88 -3.54
CA ASP A 155 6.23 6.56 -3.04
C ASP A 155 6.26 6.23 -1.54
N GLY A 156 5.15 6.39 -0.83
CA GLY A 156 5.12 6.31 0.63
C GLY A 156 5.45 7.61 1.35
N VAL A 157 5.03 7.69 2.61
CA VAL A 157 5.30 8.83 3.48
C VAL A 157 6.79 8.84 3.90
N PRO A 158 7.51 9.97 3.77
CA PRO A 158 8.92 10.10 4.16
C PRO A 158 9.13 9.82 5.65
N ALA A 159 10.30 9.28 6.00
CA ALA A 159 10.65 8.89 7.38
C ALA A 159 10.42 10.02 8.41
N ALA A 160 10.77 11.27 8.07
CA ALA A 160 10.57 12.43 8.95
C ALA A 160 9.09 12.75 9.25
N ARG A 161 8.15 12.19 8.48
CA ARG A 161 6.69 12.40 8.63
C ARG A 161 5.97 11.15 9.14
N GLN A 162 6.67 10.01 9.23
CA GLN A 162 6.13 8.76 9.76
C GLN A 162 5.63 8.87 11.20
N PRO A 163 6.33 9.54 12.15
CA PRO A 163 5.85 9.63 13.53
C PRO A 163 4.45 10.26 13.63
N LYS A 164 4.22 11.38 12.92
CA LYS A 164 2.92 12.05 12.86
C LYS A 164 1.85 11.15 12.23
N LEU A 165 2.17 10.46 11.13
CA LEU A 165 1.23 9.54 10.50
C LEU A 165 0.80 8.42 11.46
N LEU A 166 1.77 7.78 12.14
CA LEU A 166 1.49 6.67 13.07
C LEU A 166 0.61 7.11 14.23
N GLN A 167 0.78 8.32 14.77
CA GLN A 167 -0.11 8.85 15.79
C GLN A 167 -1.53 9.08 15.27
N ILE A 168 -1.69 9.63 14.07
CA ILE A 168 -3.01 9.83 13.47
C ILE A 168 -3.69 8.47 13.22
N LEU A 169 -2.95 7.46 12.76
CA LEU A 169 -3.46 6.10 12.62
C LEU A 169 -3.88 5.52 13.98
N ARG A 170 -3.11 5.75 15.04
CA ARG A 170 -3.46 5.30 16.39
C ARG A 170 -4.77 5.92 16.88
N ILE A 171 -4.98 7.21 16.62
CA ILE A 171 -6.26 7.88 16.87
C ILE A 171 -7.37 7.19 16.05
N GLY A 172 -7.10 6.91 14.77
CA GLY A 172 -8.00 6.16 13.89
C GLY A 172 -8.40 4.80 14.47
N ASP A 173 -7.43 4.01 14.93
CA ASP A 173 -7.66 2.69 15.53
C ASP A 173 -8.57 2.79 16.77
N LEU A 174 -8.36 3.80 17.62
CA LEU A 174 -9.21 4.03 18.79
C LEU A 174 -10.63 4.40 18.39
N LEU A 175 -10.80 5.24 17.36
CA LEU A 175 -12.11 5.59 16.83
C LEU A 175 -12.81 4.38 16.21
N GLU A 176 -12.13 3.57 15.41
CA GLU A 176 -12.67 2.38 14.76
C GLU A 176 -13.09 1.29 15.76
N ARG A 177 -12.39 1.19 16.90
CA ARG A 177 -12.77 0.26 17.98
C ARG A 177 -14.03 0.68 18.72
N ASN A 178 -14.29 1.98 18.82
CA ASN A 178 -15.35 2.52 19.68
C ASN A 178 -16.54 3.11 18.90
N LEU A 179 -16.39 3.36 17.60
CA LEU A 179 -17.39 3.99 16.75
C LEU A 179 -17.67 3.14 15.51
N GLN A 180 -18.90 3.25 14.99
CA GLN A 180 -19.22 2.65 13.70
C GLN A 180 -18.42 3.38 12.59
N PRO A 181 -17.78 2.65 11.64
CA PRO A 181 -16.93 3.26 10.61
C PRO A 181 -17.59 4.42 9.82
N PRO A 182 -18.88 4.37 9.44
CA PRO A 182 -19.53 5.47 8.74
C PRO A 182 -19.64 6.79 9.54
N ARG A 183 -19.48 6.74 10.88
CA ARG A 183 -19.56 7.92 11.76
C ARG A 183 -18.24 8.67 11.89
N ILE A 184 -17.11 7.99 11.67
CA ILE A 184 -15.77 8.54 11.88
C ILE A 184 -15.55 9.83 11.07
N PRO A 185 -15.90 9.92 9.77
CA PRO A 185 -15.72 11.14 8.99
C PRO A 185 -16.44 12.37 9.57
N ALA A 186 -17.63 12.17 10.15
CA ALA A 186 -18.36 13.24 10.80
C ALA A 186 -17.66 13.66 12.10
N VAL A 187 -17.32 12.68 12.96
CA VAL A 187 -16.69 12.93 14.27
C VAL A 187 -15.38 13.69 14.14
N VAL A 188 -14.50 13.33 13.21
CA VAL A 188 -13.20 14.00 13.08
C VAL A 188 -13.32 15.47 12.60
N ARG A 189 -14.43 15.81 11.93
CA ARG A 189 -14.74 17.15 11.41
C ARG A 189 -15.60 17.98 12.33
N SER A 190 -16.30 17.37 13.29
CA SER A 190 -17.19 18.07 14.19
C SER A 190 -16.40 18.84 15.25
N ASP A 191 -16.86 20.05 15.53
CA ASP A 191 -16.36 20.84 16.65
C ASP A 191 -16.79 20.17 17.97
N ALA A 192 -15.86 20.13 18.93
CA ALA A 192 -16.17 19.60 20.26
C ALA A 192 -15.76 20.59 21.35
N GLY A 193 -16.61 20.73 22.36
CA GLY A 193 -16.32 21.56 23.54
C GLY A 193 -15.06 21.12 24.27
N SER A 194 -14.79 19.81 24.32
CA SER A 194 -13.56 19.23 24.89
C SER A 194 -12.28 19.65 24.16
N TYR A 195 -12.39 20.13 22.92
CA TYR A 195 -11.28 20.61 22.09
C TYR A 195 -11.24 22.13 21.98
N GLY A 196 -12.01 22.84 22.82
CA GLY A 196 -12.11 24.29 22.77
C GLY A 196 -12.90 24.80 21.55
N GLY A 197 -13.92 24.05 21.12
CA GLY A 197 -14.75 24.40 19.96
C GLY A 197 -14.07 24.11 18.61
N ARG A 198 -13.03 23.28 18.62
CA ARG A 198 -12.27 22.90 17.43
C ARG A 198 -12.56 21.45 17.06
N SER A 199 -12.30 21.10 15.80
CA SER A 199 -12.37 19.72 15.34
C SER A 199 -11.05 18.97 15.57
N MET A 200 -11.11 17.63 15.53
CA MET A 200 -9.91 16.79 15.60
C MET A 200 -8.93 17.11 14.45
N LEU A 201 -9.45 17.35 13.24
CA LEU A 201 -8.62 17.69 12.08
C LEU A 201 -7.86 19.01 12.28
N GLU A 202 -8.48 20.00 12.92
CA GLU A 202 -7.83 21.27 13.23
C GLU A 202 -6.72 21.12 14.27
N LEU A 203 -6.94 20.32 15.31
CA LEU A 203 -5.88 20.01 16.29
C LEU A 203 -4.69 19.30 15.63
N ILE A 204 -4.95 18.36 14.72
CA ILE A 204 -3.89 17.66 13.97
C ILE A 204 -3.14 18.63 13.06
N ALA A 205 -3.85 19.54 12.37
CA ALA A 205 -3.23 20.53 11.49
C ALA A 205 -2.27 21.46 12.27
N ASP A 206 -2.65 21.85 13.49
CA ASP A 206 -1.82 22.67 14.39
C ASP A 206 -0.68 21.90 15.06
N GLY A 207 -0.54 20.60 14.79
CA GLY A 207 0.50 19.78 15.40
C GLY A 207 0.17 19.31 16.82
N ARG A 208 -1.06 19.50 17.30
CA ARG A 208 -1.53 19.07 18.63
C ARG A 208 -2.09 17.64 18.65
N HIS A 209 -1.58 16.79 17.77
CA HIS A 209 -1.95 15.39 17.64
C HIS A 209 -1.62 14.52 18.87
N ASP A 210 -0.55 14.84 19.61
CA ASP A 210 -0.24 14.18 20.89
C ASP A 210 -1.34 14.43 21.93
N GLU A 211 -1.71 15.69 22.15
CA GLU A 211 -2.77 16.09 23.07
C GLU A 211 -4.13 15.50 22.68
N LEU A 212 -4.40 15.43 21.38
CA LEU A 212 -5.61 14.80 20.86
C LEU A 212 -5.64 13.31 21.18
N LEU A 213 -4.53 12.59 20.97
CA LEU A 213 -4.45 11.16 21.28
C LEU A 213 -4.74 10.91 22.77
N GLU A 214 -4.08 11.63 23.66
CA GLU A 214 -4.33 11.52 25.11
C GLU A 214 -5.79 11.81 25.47
N SER A 215 -6.40 12.82 24.83
CA SER A 215 -7.81 13.13 25.04
C SER A 215 -8.73 12.00 24.55
N VAL A 216 -8.45 11.42 23.39
CA VAL A 216 -9.26 10.33 22.82
C VAL A 216 -9.14 9.06 23.66
N GLU A 217 -7.92 8.72 24.12
CA GLU A 217 -7.69 7.61 25.03
C GLU A 217 -8.51 7.78 26.31
N ARG A 218 -8.41 8.94 26.96
CA ARG A 218 -9.20 9.25 28.17
C ARG A 218 -10.72 9.20 27.91
N SER A 219 -11.17 9.63 26.74
CA SER A 219 -12.57 9.61 26.34
C SER A 219 -13.11 8.22 25.99
N PHE A 220 -12.28 7.18 25.86
CA PHE A 220 -12.75 5.81 25.65
C PHE A 220 -12.32 4.85 26.78
N ASP A 221 -11.40 5.26 27.65
CA ASP A 221 -10.98 4.48 28.82
C ASP A 221 -12.17 4.16 29.74
N TRP A 222 -13.07 5.14 29.96
CA TRP A 222 -14.29 4.95 30.76
C TRP A 222 -15.33 4.02 30.11
N ALA A 223 -15.31 3.87 28.78
CA ALA A 223 -16.24 3.00 28.06
C ALA A 223 -15.86 1.51 28.19
N SER A 224 -14.62 1.21 28.61
CA SER A 224 -14.12 -0.16 28.83
C SER A 224 -14.38 -0.69 30.25
N THR A 225 -14.78 0.18 31.19
CA THR A 225 -14.98 -0.17 32.60
C THR A 225 -16.46 -0.36 32.99
N ALA A 226 -17.38 -0.38 32.02
CA ALA A 226 -18.82 -0.60 32.20
C ALA A 226 -19.27 -1.91 31.55
#